data_AF-A0A0L0GGZ8-F1
#
_entry.id   AF-A0A0L0GGZ8-F1
#
_cell.length_a   1.000
_cell.length_b   1.000
_cell.length_c   1.000
_cell.angle_alpha   90.00
_cell.angle_beta   90.00
_cell.angle_gamma   90.00
#
_symmetry.space_group_name_H-M   'P 1'
#
loop_
_entity.id
_entity.type
_entity.pdbx_description
1 polymer ?
#
loop_
_entity_poly.entity_id
_entity_poly.type
_entity_poly.pdbx_seq_one_letter_code
_entity_poly.pdbx_strand_id
1 'polypeptide(L)'
;MFNYLKTMYHQSKIQAELKAQIPDQATVNAICHHPASMMIIATCARDAYYRKRKDAAFLTTCSVLMHTLKDESVPIELRKKAWYLLNERLEKIQRDHHYRMNNFMLAADYEYAIEEFSKLLR
;
A
#
# COMPACT_ATOMS: atom_id res chain seq x y z
N MET A 1 19.82 -1.92 16.81
CA MET A 1 18.57 -1.96 17.60
C MET A 1 17.55 -0.89 17.18
N PHE A 2 17.90 0.40 17.19
CA PHE A 2 16.96 1.51 16.96
C PHE A 2 16.27 1.49 15.57
N ASN A 3 17.03 1.19 14.51
CA ASN A 3 16.46 1.06 13.16
C ASN A 3 15.49 -0.11 13.02
N TYR A 4 15.75 -1.22 13.72
CA TYR A 4 14.85 -2.38 13.73
C TYR A 4 13.52 -2.07 14.42
N LEU A 5 13.56 -1.45 15.61
CA LEU A 5 12.36 -1.01 16.33
C LEU A 5 11.54 0.00 15.53
N LYS A 6 12.21 0.91 14.81
CA LYS A 6 11.54 1.88 13.94
C LYS A 6 10.82 1.19 12.78
N THR A 7 11.46 0.22 12.13
CA THR A 7 10.83 -0.58 11.06
C THR A 7 9.61 -1.33 11.58
N MET A 8 9.71 -1.98 12.75
CA MET A 8 8.58 -2.68 13.38
C MET A 8 7.41 -1.74 13.67
N TYR A 9 7.69 -0.52 14.17
CA TYR A 9 6.66 0.49 14.40
C TYR A 9 5.94 0.95 13.13
N HIS A 10 6.67 1.14 12.03
CA HIS A 10 6.05 1.48 10.76
C HIS A 10 5.23 0.33 10.22
N GLN A 11 5.75 -0.90 10.29
CA GLN A 11 5.04 -2.10 9.87
C GLN A 11 3.73 -2.30 10.65
N SER A 12 3.73 -2.10 11.97
CA SER A 12 2.52 -2.21 12.78
C SER A 12 1.47 -1.16 12.42
N LYS A 13 1.88 0.05 12.01
CA LYS A 13 0.94 1.07 11.52
C LYS A 13 0.26 0.67 10.21
N ILE A 14 1.02 0.09 9.28
CA ILE A 14 0.48 -0.39 8.00
C ILE A 14 -0.46 -1.58 8.24
N GLN A 15 -0.09 -2.51 9.12
CA GLN A 15 -0.97 -3.61 9.52
C GLN A 15 -2.26 -3.12 10.16
N ALA A 16 -2.20 -2.13 11.05
CA ALA A 16 -3.40 -1.56 11.66
C ALA A 16 -4.32 -0.88 10.64
N GLU A 17 -3.74 -0.16 9.67
CA GLU A 17 -4.50 0.48 8.59
C GLU A 17 -5.19 -0.54 7.68
N LEU A 18 -4.49 -1.62 7.28
CA LEU A 18 -5.10 -2.70 6.51
C LEU A 18 -6.15 -3.48 7.31
N LYS A 19 -5.87 -3.78 8.58
CA LYS A 19 -6.78 -4.51 9.47
C LYS A 19 -8.10 -3.78 9.71
N ALA A 20 -8.12 -2.47 9.58
CA ALA A 20 -9.37 -1.69 9.65
C ALA A 20 -10.36 -2.04 8.52
N GLN A 21 -9.89 -2.63 7.43
CA GLN A 21 -10.70 -3.03 6.26
C GLN A 21 -10.66 -4.54 5.98
N ILE A 22 -9.63 -5.24 6.48
CA ILE A 22 -9.48 -6.70 6.35
C ILE A 22 -9.63 -7.34 7.74
N PRO A 23 -10.72 -8.07 8.01
CA PRO A 23 -10.91 -8.73 9.30
C PRO A 23 -9.96 -9.92 9.51
N ASP A 24 -9.49 -10.55 8.43
CA ASP A 24 -8.60 -11.69 8.48
C ASP A 24 -7.12 -11.30 8.68
N GLN A 25 -6.57 -11.66 9.84
CA GLN A 25 -5.18 -11.40 10.20
C GLN A 25 -4.18 -12.16 9.29
N ALA A 26 -4.55 -13.34 8.78
CA ALA A 26 -3.66 -14.11 7.92
C ALA A 26 -3.40 -13.38 6.59
N THR A 27 -4.45 -12.83 5.98
CA THR A 27 -4.37 -11.97 4.79
C THR A 27 -3.52 -10.72 5.06
N VAL A 28 -3.73 -10.02 6.18
CA VAL A 28 -2.94 -8.83 6.54
C VAL A 28 -1.46 -9.17 6.65
N ASN A 29 -1.13 -10.29 7.30
CA ASN A 29 0.24 -10.74 7.45
C ASN A 29 0.86 -11.16 6.10
N ALA A 30 0.10 -11.86 5.26
CA ALA A 30 0.57 -12.26 3.93
C ALA A 30 0.99 -11.05 3.07
N ILE A 31 0.26 -9.94 3.17
CA ILE A 31 0.58 -8.70 2.46
C ILE A 31 1.76 -7.98 3.14
N CYS A 32 1.69 -7.72 4.45
CA CYS A 32 2.65 -6.88 5.17
C CYS A 32 4.00 -7.53 5.45
N HIS A 33 4.06 -8.86 5.47
CA HIS A 33 5.30 -9.62 5.71
C HIS A 33 5.91 -10.16 4.42
N HIS A 34 5.29 -9.89 3.26
CA HIS A 34 5.92 -10.19 1.98
C HIS A 34 7.25 -9.42 1.86
N PRO A 35 8.36 -10.04 1.40
CA PRO A 35 9.67 -9.39 1.35
C PRO A 35 9.67 -8.04 0.63
N ALA A 36 8.96 -7.96 -0.52
CA ALA A 36 8.82 -6.71 -1.27
C ALA A 36 8.08 -5.63 -0.44
N SER A 37 7.01 -6.00 0.25
CA SER A 37 6.25 -5.11 1.12
C SER A 37 7.10 -4.59 2.28
N MET A 38 7.89 -5.46 2.91
CA MET A 38 8.79 -5.05 3.99
C MET A 38 9.84 -4.04 3.50
N MET A 39 10.37 -4.23 2.29
CA MET A 39 11.29 -3.27 1.67
C MET A 39 10.63 -1.92 1.39
N ILE A 40 9.40 -1.91 0.88
CA ILE A 40 8.64 -0.67 0.62
C ILE A 40 8.39 0.07 1.93
N ILE A 41 7.89 -0.62 2.96
CA ILE A 41 7.63 -0.03 4.29
C ILE A 41 8.91 0.58 4.86
N ALA A 42 10.04 -0.13 4.78
CA ALA A 42 11.33 0.36 5.26
C ALA A 42 11.86 1.55 4.45
N THR A 43 11.57 1.60 3.14
CA THR A 43 11.96 2.72 2.26
C THR A 43 11.11 3.95 2.58
N CYS A 44 9.78 3.82 2.58
CA CYS A 44 8.86 4.91 2.95
C CYS A 44 9.14 5.44 4.37
N ALA A 45 9.47 4.58 5.34
CA ALA A 45 9.83 5.00 6.70
C ALA A 45 11.08 5.91 6.77
N ARG A 46 11.99 5.76 5.79
CA ARG A 46 13.25 6.53 5.72
C ARG A 46 13.12 7.74 4.81
N ASP A 47 12.22 7.71 3.84
CA ASP A 47 11.98 8.76 2.88
C ASP A 47 11.52 10.07 3.54
N ALA A 48 12.11 11.19 3.11
CA ALA A 48 11.81 12.52 3.64
C ALA A 48 10.36 12.96 3.34
N TYR A 49 9.80 12.54 2.20
CA TYR A 49 8.43 12.80 1.79
C TYR A 49 7.42 12.24 2.80
N TYR A 50 7.67 11.04 3.31
CA TYR A 50 6.76 10.34 4.21
C TYR A 50 7.02 10.65 5.69
N ARG A 51 8.26 10.93 6.09
CA ARG A 51 8.67 11.00 7.51
C ARG A 51 7.86 11.96 8.39
N LYS A 52 7.38 13.08 7.83
CA LYS A 52 6.65 14.12 8.59
C LYS A 52 5.15 14.17 8.27
N ARG A 53 4.67 13.28 7.40
CA ARG A 53 3.29 13.28 6.93
C ARG A 53 2.37 12.53 7.89
N LYS A 54 1.23 13.15 8.24
CA LYS A 54 0.22 12.53 9.13
C LYS A 54 -0.44 11.31 8.46
N ASP A 55 -0.54 11.34 7.14
CA ASP A 55 -1.12 10.35 6.26
C ASP A 55 -0.09 9.37 5.67
N ALA A 56 1.16 9.36 6.17
CA ALA A 56 2.21 8.51 5.64
C ALA A 56 1.86 7.02 5.64
N ALA A 57 1.12 6.57 6.67
CA ALA A 57 0.66 5.19 6.75
C ALA A 57 -0.28 4.84 5.60
N PHE A 58 -1.23 5.72 5.28
CA PHE A 58 -2.18 5.53 4.17
C PHE A 58 -1.46 5.39 2.83
N LEU A 59 -0.57 6.34 2.50
CA LEU A 59 0.17 6.31 1.23
C LEU A 59 1.13 5.12 1.13
N THR A 60 1.78 4.74 2.24
CA THR A 60 2.63 3.56 2.28
C THR A 60 1.81 2.29 2.06
N THR A 61 0.59 2.19 2.63
CA THR A 61 -0.29 1.07 2.32
C THR A 61 -0.65 1.04 0.84
N CYS A 62 -1.00 2.18 0.22
CA CYS A 62 -1.29 2.22 -1.23
C CYS A 62 -0.12 1.66 -2.04
N SER A 63 1.11 2.05 -1.70
CA SER A 63 2.32 1.53 -2.34
C SER A 63 2.49 0.03 -2.13
N VAL A 64 2.29 -0.48 -0.91
CA VAL A 64 2.34 -1.92 -0.61
C VAL A 64 1.30 -2.71 -1.44
N LEU A 65 0.07 -2.21 -1.54
CA LEU A 65 -0.99 -2.84 -2.32
C LEU A 65 -0.68 -2.81 -3.82
N MET A 66 -0.18 -1.68 -4.33
CA MET A 66 0.27 -1.54 -5.73
C MET A 66 1.35 -2.57 -6.07
N HIS A 67 2.34 -2.76 -5.20
CA HIS A 67 3.38 -3.75 -5.43
C HIS A 67 2.87 -5.17 -5.30
N THR A 68 1.96 -5.43 -4.35
CA THR A 68 1.28 -6.73 -4.24
C THR A 68 0.53 -7.07 -5.53
N LEU A 69 -0.06 -6.09 -6.21
CA LEU A 69 -0.73 -6.27 -7.50
C LEU A 69 0.20 -6.65 -8.64
N LYS A 70 1.37 -6.00 -8.70
CA LYS A 70 2.36 -6.18 -9.76
C LYS A 70 3.19 -7.46 -9.60
N ASP A 71 3.23 -8.02 -8.40
CA ASP A 71 4.03 -9.21 -8.10
C ASP A 71 3.32 -10.49 -8.54
N GLU A 72 3.84 -11.13 -9.60
CA GLU A 72 3.30 -12.37 -10.14
C GLU A 72 3.52 -13.59 -9.23
N SER A 73 4.46 -13.51 -8.28
CA SER A 73 4.67 -14.58 -7.29
C SER A 73 3.57 -14.63 -6.23
N VAL A 74 2.80 -13.55 -6.09
CA VAL A 74 1.69 -13.46 -5.16
C VAL A 74 0.46 -14.19 -5.72
N PRO A 75 -0.22 -15.05 -4.94
CA PRO A 75 -1.43 -15.73 -5.39
C PRO A 75 -2.49 -14.77 -5.93
N ILE A 76 -3.14 -15.13 -7.03
CA ILE A 76 -4.12 -14.27 -7.73
C ILE A 76 -5.25 -13.79 -6.81
N GLU A 77 -5.69 -14.62 -5.86
CA GLU A 77 -6.73 -14.25 -4.89
C GLU A 77 -6.28 -13.14 -3.93
N LEU A 78 -5.00 -13.13 -3.55
CA LEU A 78 -4.44 -12.05 -2.74
C LEU A 78 -4.25 -10.77 -3.57
N ARG A 79 -3.86 -10.91 -4.84
CA ARG A 79 -3.78 -9.79 -5.79
C ARG A 79 -5.16 -9.16 -6.02
N LYS A 80 -6.23 -9.94 -6.20
CA LYS A 80 -7.62 -9.44 -6.29
C LYS A 80 -8.05 -8.66 -5.04
N LYS A 81 -7.72 -9.15 -3.84
CA LYS A 81 -7.97 -8.40 -2.60
C LYS A 81 -7.21 -7.08 -2.57
N ALA A 82 -5.92 -7.09 -2.95
CA ALA A 82 -5.12 -5.87 -3.03
C ALA A 82 -5.67 -4.88 -4.06
N TRP A 83 -6.22 -5.38 -5.17
CA TRP A 83 -6.85 -4.58 -6.23
C TRP A 83 -8.05 -3.82 -5.68
N TYR A 84 -8.95 -4.53 -5.00
CA TYR A 84 -10.13 -3.93 -4.39
C TYR A 84 -9.76 -2.83 -3.39
N LEU A 85 -8.83 -3.14 -2.49
CA LEU A 85 -8.37 -2.23 -1.45
C LEU A 85 -7.63 -1.00 -2.01
N LEU A 86 -6.88 -1.15 -3.10
CA LEU A 86 -6.21 -0.03 -3.75
C LEU A 86 -7.21 0.87 -4.48
N ASN A 87 -8.22 0.29 -5.14
CA ASN A 87 -9.30 1.07 -5.78
C ASN A 87 -10.03 1.95 -4.77
N GLU A 88 -10.46 1.40 -3.63
CA GLU A 88 -11.14 2.20 -2.59
C GLU A 88 -10.28 3.36 -2.08
N ARG A 89 -8.96 3.16 -1.98
CA ARG A 89 -8.02 4.20 -1.56
C ARG A 89 -7.81 5.23 -2.66
N LEU A 90 -7.71 4.80 -3.92
CA LEU A 90 -7.58 5.70 -5.05
C LEU A 90 -8.82 6.60 -5.19
N GLU A 91 -10.02 6.07 -4.99
CA GLU A 91 -11.23 6.89 -4.94
C GLU A 91 -11.15 7.97 -3.85
N LYS A 92 -10.67 7.61 -2.65
CA LYS A 92 -10.47 8.60 -1.57
C LYS A 92 -9.48 9.69 -1.97
N ILE A 93 -8.39 9.33 -2.66
CA ILE A 93 -7.41 10.28 -3.20
C ILE A 93 -8.08 11.21 -4.22
N GLN A 94 -8.87 10.65 -5.14
CA GLN A 94 -9.49 11.39 -6.24
C GLN A 94 -10.60 12.35 -5.79
N ARG A 95 -11.29 12.05 -4.69
CA ARG A 95 -12.36 12.89 -4.12
C ARG A 95 -11.85 14.23 -3.57
N ASP A 96 -10.58 14.31 -3.16
CA ASP A 96 -9.96 15.55 -2.70
C ASP A 96 -8.99 16.07 -3.76
N HIS A 97 -9.40 17.13 -4.48
CA HIS A 97 -8.61 17.70 -5.57
C HIS A 97 -7.23 18.18 -5.10
N HIS A 98 -7.14 18.85 -3.95
CA HIS A 98 -5.87 19.36 -3.45
C HIS A 98 -4.94 18.22 -3.04
N TYR A 99 -5.50 17.21 -2.36
CA TYR A 99 -4.76 16.01 -2.01
C TYR A 99 -4.27 15.26 -3.26
N ARG A 100 -5.13 15.06 -4.27
CA ARG A 100 -4.72 14.44 -5.54
C ARG A 100 -3.58 15.21 -6.20
N MET A 101 -3.68 16.55 -6.30
CA MET A 101 -2.62 17.37 -6.91
C MET A 101 -1.29 17.24 -6.16
N ASN A 102 -1.31 17.21 -4.83
CA ASN A 102 -0.10 17.03 -4.01
C ASN A 102 0.52 15.63 -4.10
N ASN A 103 -0.25 14.64 -4.59
CA ASN A 103 0.17 13.25 -4.70
C ASN A 103 0.03 12.73 -6.15
N PHE A 104 0.05 13.61 -7.15
CA PHE A 104 -0.37 13.26 -8.52
C PHE A 104 0.45 12.12 -9.14
N MET A 105 1.77 12.09 -8.92
CA MET A 105 2.65 11.02 -9.40
C MET A 105 2.25 9.67 -8.80
N LEU A 106 2.02 9.63 -7.48
CA LEU A 106 1.58 8.40 -6.80
C LEU A 106 0.20 7.96 -7.28
N ALA A 107 -0.73 8.91 -7.45
CA ALA A 107 -2.07 8.60 -7.95
C ALA A 107 -2.01 7.98 -9.36
N ALA A 108 -1.19 8.53 -10.26
CA ALA A 108 -0.99 7.99 -11.60
C ALA A 108 -0.37 6.58 -11.57
N ASP A 109 0.62 6.34 -10.70
CA ASP A 109 1.21 5.00 -10.54
C ASP A 109 0.19 3.96 -10.05
N TYR A 110 -0.72 4.37 -9.16
CA TYR A 110 -1.79 3.50 -8.64
C TYR A 110 -2.85 3.22 -9.71
N GLU A 111 -3.27 4.24 -10.47
CA GLU A 111 -4.19 4.11 -11.60
C GLU A 111 -3.63 3.10 -12.63
N TYR A 112 -2.37 3.29 -13.04
CA TYR A 112 -1.72 2.38 -13.97
C TYR A 112 -1.68 0.94 -13.47
N ALA A 113 -1.33 0.73 -12.19
CA ALA A 113 -1.29 -0.62 -11.62
C ALA A 113 -2.67 -1.30 -11.59
N ILE A 114 -3.72 -0.54 -11.29
CA ILE A 114 -5.11 -1.02 -11.29
C ILE A 114 -5.54 -1.39 -12.70
N GLU A 115 -5.25 -0.55 -13.70
CA GLU A 115 -5.63 -0.78 -15.09
C GLU A 115 -4.93 -2.02 -15.65
N GLU A 116 -3.61 -2.14 -15.45
CA GLU A 116 -2.82 -3.30 -15.87
C GLU A 116 -3.35 -4.59 -15.27
N PHE A 117 -3.61 -4.61 -13.95
CA PHE A 117 -4.19 -5.80 -13.32
C PHE A 117 -5.60 -6.11 -13.83
N SER A 118 -6.41 -5.09 -14.12
CA SER A 118 -7.77 -5.29 -14.65
C SER A 118 -7.77 -5.93 -16.04
N LYS A 119 -6.72 -5.70 -16.84
CA LYS A 119 -6.54 -6.38 -18.14
C LYS A 119 -6.27 -7.88 -17.97
N LEU A 120 -5.61 -8.29 -16.88
CA LEU A 120 -5.34 -9.70 -16.57
C LEU A 120 -6.57 -10.47 -16.10
N LEU A 121 -7.61 -9.77 -15.62
CA LEU A 121 -8.86 -10.38 -15.16
C LEU A 121 -9.90 -10.56 -16.27
N ARG A 122 -9.64 -10.04 -17.47
CA ARG A 122 -10.51 -10.16 -18.65
C ARG A 122 -10.13 -11.38 -19.47
#